data_AF-A0A1C6LDF0-F1
#
_entry.id   AF-A0A1C6LDF0-F1
#
_cell.length_a   1.000
_cell.length_b   1.000
_cell.length_c   1.000
_cell.angle_alpha   90.00
_cell.angle_beta   90.00
_cell.angle_gamma   90.00
#
_symmetry.space_group_name_H-M   'P 1'
#
loop_
_entity.id
_entity.type
_entity.pdbx_description
1 polymer ?
#
loop_
_entity_poly.entity_id
_entity_poly.type
_entity_poly.pdbx_seq_one_letter_code
_entity_poly.pdbx_strand_id
1 'polypeptide(L)' 'MSIQVKRIIIIGIIAIVAFVLGRLAVRALMNLLLGGTLFGGNIL' A
#
# COMPACT_ATOMS: atom_id res chain seq x y z
N MET A 1 -6.85 26.20 -7.06
CA MET A 1 -6.88 24.91 -7.78
C MET A 1 -8.29 24.59 -8.22
N SER A 2 -8.48 24.26 -9.50
CA SER A 2 -9.79 23.80 -10.00
C SER A 2 -10.18 22.47 -9.35
N ILE A 3 -11.49 22.17 -9.31
CA ILE A 3 -12.03 20.91 -8.78
C ILE A 3 -11.41 19.69 -9.47
N GLN A 4 -11.11 19.80 -10.77
CA GLN A 4 -10.46 18.75 -11.55
C GLN A 4 -9.05 18.43 -11.02
N VAL A 5 -8.25 19.46 -10.73
CA VAL A 5 -6.89 19.27 -10.21
C VAL A 5 -6.92 18.64 -8.82
N LYS A 6 -7.82 19.09 -7.93
CA LYS A 6 -7.98 18.47 -6.60
C LYS A 6 -8.38 16.99 -6.70
N ARG A 7 -9.29 16.65 -7.61
CA ARG A 7 -9.75 15.27 -7.82
C ARG A 7 -8.61 14.36 -8.26
N ILE A 8 -7.79 14.80 -9.22
CA ILE A 8 -6.64 14.03 -9.71
C ILE A 8 -5.63 13.79 -8.59
N ILE A 9 -5.33 14.81 -7.78
CA ILE A 9 -4.40 14.68 -6.66
C ILE A 9 -4.90 13.65 -5.64
N ILE A 10 -6.18 13.71 -5.26
CA ILE A 10 -6.77 12.77 -4.31
C ILE A 10 -6.71 11.34 -4.85
N ILE A 11 -7.07 11.14 -6.12
CA ILE A 11 -7.01 9.81 -6.75
C ILE A 11 -5.57 9.30 -6.80
N GLY A 12 -4.60 10.15 -7.13
CA GLY A 12 -3.18 9.79 -7.13
C GLY A 12 -2.68 9.36 -5.75
N ILE A 13 -3.05 10.09 -4.70
CA ILE A 13 -2.69 9.74 -3.31
C ILE A 13 -3.32 8.40 -2.93
N ILE A 14 -4.61 8.20 -3.22
CA ILE A 14 -5.30 6.95 -2.93
C ILE A 14 -4.63 5.77 -3.66
N ALA A 15 -4.26 5.93 -4.92
CA ALA A 15 -3.59 4.89 -5.70
C ALA A 15 -2.24 4.49 -5.09
N ILE A 16 -1.43 5.46 -4.67
CA ILE A 16 -0.13 5.20 -4.03
C ILE A 16 -0.33 4.47 -2.69
N VAL A 17 -1.24 4.96 -1.86
CA VAL A 17 -1.54 4.34 -0.55
C VAL A 17 -2.09 2.92 -0.74
N ALA A 18 -3.00 2.71 -1.70
CA ALA A 18 -3.55 1.40 -2.00
C ALA A 18 -2.48 0.42 -2.48
N PHE A 19 -1.53 0.86 -3.31
CA PHE A 19 -0.41 0.03 -3.76
C PHE A 19 0.48 -0.43 -2.60
N VAL A 20 0.88 0.51 -1.73
CA VAL A 20 1.73 0.20 -0.57
C VAL A 20 0.99 -0.74 0.40
N LEU A 21 -0.27 -0.45 0.71
CA LEU A 21 -1.08 -1.29 1.60
C LEU A 21 -1.37 -2.66 1.02
N GLY A 22 -1.70 -2.77 -0.27
CA GLY A 22 -1.93 -4.06 -0.92
C GLY A 22 -0.69 -4.96 -0.84
N ARG A 23 0.49 -4.39 -1.10
CA ARG A 23 1.77 -5.10 -1.03
C ARG A 23 2.08 -5.58 0.39
N LEU A 24 1.84 -4.74 1.39
CA LEU A 24 2.00 -5.10 2.80
C LEU A 24 0.97 -6.15 3.24
N ALA A 25 -0.28 -6.07 2.78
CA ALA A 25 -1.34 -7.01 3.12
C ALA A 25 -1.07 -8.41 2.57
N VAL A 26 -0.61 -8.51 1.30
CA VAL A 26 -0.21 -9.79 0.71
C VAL A 26 0.94 -10.40 1.50
N ARG A 27 1.94 -9.59 1.87
CA ARG A 27 3.04 -10.10 2.71
C ARG A 27 2.57 -10.50 4.10
N ALA A 28 1.73 -9.71 4.73
CA ALA A 28 1.18 -10.01 6.04
C ALA A 28 0.46 -11.36 6.04
N LEU A 29 -0.36 -11.58 5.01
CA LEU A 29 -1.04 -12.85 4.79
C LEU A 29 -0.04 -14.00 4.60
N MET A 30 0.94 -13.85 3.71
CA MET A 30 1.94 -14.90 3.46
C MET A 30 2.76 -15.21 4.71
N ASN A 31 3.14 -14.20 5.49
CA ASN A 31 3.88 -14.40 6.72
C ASN A 31 3.05 -15.03 7.83
N LEU A 32 1.76 -14.72 7.91
CA LEU A 32 0.83 -15.40 8.81
C LEU A 32 0.74 -16.90 8.47
N LEU A 33 0.66 -17.23 7.18
CA LEU A 33 0.54 -18.62 6.72
C LEU A 33 1.84 -19.41 6.86
N LEU A 34 2.99 -18.77 6.62
CA LEU A 34 4.31 -19.42 6.58
C LEU A 34 5.09 -19.26 7.90
N GLY A 35 4.53 -18.59 8.90
CA GLY A 35 5.18 -18.35 10.20
C GLY A 35 6.37 -17.38 10.15
N GLY A 36 6.40 -16.48 9.17
CA GLY A 36 7.49 -15.51 8.95
C GLY A 36 7.26 -14.14 9.61
N THR A 37 8.25 -13.25 9.57
CA THR A 37 8.18 -11.90 10.19
C THR A 37 7.86 -10.82 9.16
N LEU A 38 6.81 -9.99 9.40
CA LEU A 38 6.34 -8.92 8.50
C LEU A 38 7.43 -7.92 8.08
N PHE A 39 8.43 -7.70 8.94
CA PHE A 39 9.42 -6.63 8.84
C PHE A 39 10.89 -7.13 8.84
N GLY A 40 11.14 -8.42 8.62
CA GLY A 40 12.50 -9.02 8.69
C GLY A 40 13.47 -8.61 7.57
N GLY A 41 13.17 -7.56 6.80
CA GLY A 41 13.98 -7.13 5.66
C GLY A 41 13.41 -5.90 4.96
N ASN A 42 12.82 -6.08 3.79
CA ASN A 42 12.44 -4.97 2.91
C ASN A 42 10.96 -4.56 3.01
N ILE A 43 10.62 -3.43 3.63
CA ILE A 43 9.24 -2.99 3.88
C ILE A 43 8.47 -2.57 2.60
N LEU A 44 9.17 -2.25 1.49
CA LEU A 44 8.59 -1.73 0.24
C LEU A 44 8.88 -2.50 -1.03
#